data_AF-A0A7W1ATJ9-F1
#
_entry.id   AF-A0A7W1ATJ9-F1
#
_cell.length_a   1.000
_cell.length_b   1.000
_cell.length_c   1.000
_cell.angle_alpha   90.00
_cell.angle_beta   90.00
_cell.angle_gamma   90.00
#
_symmetry.space_group_name_H-M   'P 1'
#
loop_
_entity.id
_entity.type
_entity.pdbx_description
1 polymer ?
#
loop_
_entity_poly.entity_id
_entity_poly.type
_entity_poly.pdbx_seq_one_letter_code
_entity_poly.pdbx_strand_id
1 'polypeptide(L)'
;MGYFLLKLAASVLAVSLVFSIRTSTPANQGRRDEEQFGPVVRAYLGYLRNEQEVVDDRISRREVTQAYYRRNSNRIRALRQMAIRIARESRNDYLPELEAVSRDEIGLLFERPPRPETLREGQVLRRTFKFLGVIRFGESFYIFARLDPYEQSERFEREGPESPRQKVQKAEPPGLIRARRVTSP
;
A
#
# COMPACT_ATOMS: atom_id res chain seq x y z
N MET A 1 0.22 60.68 47.81
CA MET A 1 -1.07 60.44 47.13
C MET A 1 -1.12 61.27 45.84
N GLY A 2 -0.57 60.80 44.71
CA GLY A 2 -0.61 61.63 43.49
C GLY A 2 0.00 61.08 42.21
N TYR A 3 0.88 60.07 42.27
CA TYR A 3 1.60 59.59 41.08
C TYR A 3 1.41 58.11 40.75
N PHE A 4 0.53 57.40 41.48
CA PHE A 4 0.30 55.97 41.27
C PHE A 4 -0.93 55.64 40.42
N LEU A 5 -1.90 56.55 40.28
CA LEU A 5 -3.11 56.28 39.50
C LEU A 5 -3.00 56.59 38.00
N LEU A 6 -1.99 57.35 37.55
CA LEU A 6 -1.91 57.78 36.16
C LEU A 6 -1.23 56.77 35.21
N LYS A 7 -0.58 55.72 35.73
CA LYS A 7 0.07 54.69 34.89
C LYS A 7 -0.83 53.50 34.54
N LEU A 8 -1.96 53.34 35.22
CA LEU A 8 -2.85 52.20 34.99
C LEU A 8 -3.79 52.38 33.77
N ALA A 9 -3.95 53.60 33.27
CA ALA A 9 -4.81 53.87 32.11
C ALA A 9 -4.09 53.70 30.75
N ALA A 10 -2.76 53.53 30.72
CA ALA A 10 -1.99 53.44 29.48
C ALA A 10 -1.63 52.00 29.04
N SER A 11 -2.03 50.97 29.79
CA SER A 11 -1.67 49.58 29.50
C SER A 11 -2.82 48.73 28.94
N VAL A 12 -4.02 49.29 28.76
CA VAL A 12 -5.18 48.54 28.25
C VAL A 12 -5.43 48.78 26.75
N LEU A 13 -4.70 49.71 26.12
CA LEU A 13 -4.94 50.12 24.72
C LEU A 13 -3.82 49.72 23.74
N ALA A 14 -3.00 48.74 24.10
CA ALA A 14 -1.88 48.26 23.27
C ALA A 14 -1.76 46.72 23.20
N VAL A 15 -2.88 45.99 23.34
CA VAL A 15 -2.94 44.51 23.15
C VAL A 15 -4.11 44.12 22.24
N SER A 16 -4.46 44.98 21.27
CA SER A 16 -5.47 44.68 20.24
C SER A 16 -4.89 44.60 18.83
N LEU A 17 -3.58 44.35 18.72
CA LEU A 17 -2.91 44.21 17.43
C LEU A 17 -2.13 42.89 17.41
N VAL A 18 -2.37 42.10 16.36
CA VAL A 18 -1.60 40.91 15.97
C VAL A 18 -1.95 39.60 16.69
N PHE A 19 -3.23 39.21 16.64
CA PHE A 19 -3.58 37.79 16.52
C PHE A 19 -4.35 37.55 15.22
N SER A 20 -3.71 37.92 14.10
CA SER A 20 -4.08 37.36 12.79
C SER A 20 -3.70 35.89 12.81
N ILE A 21 -4.60 35.07 13.33
CA ILE A 21 -4.55 33.62 13.17
C ILE A 21 -4.62 33.39 11.66
N ARG A 22 -3.47 33.17 11.01
CA ARG A 22 -3.44 32.60 9.67
C ARG A 22 -3.94 31.17 9.80
N THR A 23 -5.25 31.00 9.69
CA THR A 23 -5.88 29.73 9.35
C THR A 23 -5.41 29.38 7.95
N SER A 24 -4.22 28.80 7.86
CA SER A 24 -3.73 28.16 6.65
C SER A 24 -4.61 26.93 6.47
N THR A 25 -5.64 27.07 5.64
CA THR A 25 -6.50 25.97 5.21
C THR A 25 -5.61 24.92 4.53
N PRO A 26 -5.37 23.75 5.14
CA PRO A 26 -4.43 22.75 4.63
C PRO A 26 -4.92 22.08 3.33
N ALA A 27 -6.16 22.34 2.91
CA ALA A 27 -6.76 21.73 1.72
C ALA A 27 -6.08 22.13 0.40
N ASN A 28 -5.39 23.27 0.32
CA ASN A 28 -4.82 23.76 -0.94
C ASN A 28 -3.35 23.34 -1.18
N GLN A 29 -2.63 22.91 -0.14
CA GLN A 29 -1.24 22.47 -0.28
C GLN A 29 -1.13 21.13 -0.99
N GLY A 30 -2.02 20.17 -0.67
CA GLY A 30 -2.02 18.85 -1.31
C GLY A 30 -2.26 18.90 -2.83
N ARG A 31 -3.05 19.87 -3.31
CA ARG A 31 -3.30 20.06 -4.75
C ARG A 31 -2.06 20.54 -5.52
N ARG A 32 -1.28 21.45 -4.94
CA ARG A 32 -0.05 21.96 -5.57
C ARG A 32 1.05 20.91 -5.64
N ASP A 33 1.17 20.08 -4.60
CA ASP A 33 2.11 18.97 -4.57
C ASP A 33 1.76 17.88 -5.60
N GLU A 34 0.52 17.81 -6.07
CA GLU A 34 0.09 16.86 -7.12
C GLU A 34 0.46 17.34 -8.54
N GLU A 35 0.63 18.65 -8.76
CA GLU A 35 0.90 19.22 -10.09
C GLU A 35 2.27 18.82 -10.67
N GLN A 36 3.21 18.42 -9.81
CA GLN A 36 4.54 17.97 -10.23
C GLN A 36 4.56 16.57 -10.89
N PHE A 37 3.48 15.80 -10.76
CA PHE A 37 3.42 14.44 -11.28
C PHE A 37 2.84 14.39 -12.69
N GLY A 38 3.17 13.33 -13.43
CA GLY A 38 2.61 13.09 -14.76
C GLY A 38 1.12 12.74 -14.73
N PRO A 39 0.47 12.66 -15.92
CA PRO A 39 -0.97 12.45 -16.03
C PRO A 39 -1.49 11.18 -15.34
N VAL A 40 -0.76 10.07 -15.38
CA VAL A 40 -1.20 8.79 -14.77
C VAL A 40 -1.23 8.91 -13.26
N VAL A 41 -0.12 9.34 -12.65
CA VAL A 41 -0.03 9.51 -11.20
C VAL A 41 -1.03 10.56 -10.73
N ARG A 42 -1.20 11.67 -11.47
CA ARG A 42 -2.21 12.69 -11.14
C ARG A 42 -3.64 12.16 -11.21
N ALA A 43 -3.97 11.35 -12.21
CA ALA A 43 -5.29 10.73 -12.31
C ALA A 43 -5.56 9.83 -11.10
N TYR A 44 -4.57 9.04 -10.69
CA TYR A 44 -4.69 8.19 -9.50
C TYR A 44 -4.85 8.99 -8.20
N LEU A 45 -4.06 10.04 -8.00
CA LEU A 45 -4.19 10.90 -6.82
C LEU A 45 -5.54 11.65 -6.78
N GLY A 46 -6.05 12.03 -7.96
CA GLY A 46 -7.39 12.55 -8.14
C GLY A 46 -8.47 11.53 -7.79
N TYR A 47 -8.34 10.29 -8.25
CA TYR A 47 -9.22 9.19 -7.88
C TYR A 47 -9.27 9.00 -6.35
N LEU A 48 -8.12 8.93 -5.68
CA LEU A 48 -8.05 8.81 -4.21
C LEU A 48 -8.67 10.01 -3.46
N ARG A 49 -8.69 11.21 -4.06
CA ARG A 49 -9.39 12.36 -3.49
C ARG A 49 -10.90 12.17 -3.61
N ASN A 50 -11.40 11.74 -4.76
CA ASN A 50 -12.82 11.46 -4.94
C ASN A 50 -13.30 10.35 -4.00
N GLU A 51 -12.51 9.30 -3.79
CA GLU A 51 -12.82 8.25 -2.80
C GLU A 51 -12.90 8.78 -1.37
N GLN A 52 -12.05 9.75 -1.00
CA GLN A 52 -12.15 10.40 0.30
C GLN A 52 -13.45 11.20 0.42
N GLU A 53 -13.85 11.92 -0.62
CA GLU A 53 -15.12 12.67 -0.65
C GLU A 53 -16.32 11.73 -0.50
N VAL A 54 -16.31 10.55 -1.13
CA VAL A 54 -17.35 9.53 -0.95
C VAL A 54 -17.41 9.04 0.49
N VAL A 55 -16.26 8.78 1.11
CA VAL A 55 -16.20 8.33 2.51
C VAL A 55 -16.68 9.43 3.46
N ASP A 56 -16.32 10.70 3.20
CA ASP A 56 -16.78 11.88 3.94
C ASP A 56 -18.30 12.11 3.81
N ASP A 57 -18.87 11.94 2.61
CA ASP A 57 -20.32 12.07 2.37
C ASP A 57 -21.09 10.98 3.14
N ARG A 58 -20.67 9.71 3.03
CA ARG A 58 -21.34 8.59 3.70
C ARG A 58 -21.35 8.72 5.22
N ILE A 59 -20.27 9.21 5.83
CA ILE A 59 -20.24 9.42 7.29
C ILE A 59 -21.15 10.59 7.69
N SER A 60 -21.23 11.65 6.88
CA SER A 60 -22.11 12.80 7.12
C SER A 60 -23.59 12.40 7.10
N ARG A 61 -23.94 11.46 6.22
CA ARG A 61 -25.28 10.84 6.11
C ARG A 61 -25.53 9.74 7.14
N ARG A 62 -24.53 9.41 7.97
CA ARG A 62 -24.58 8.32 8.97
C ARG A 62 -24.85 6.94 8.35
N GLU A 63 -24.47 6.74 7.09
CA GLU A 63 -24.61 5.46 6.38
C GLU A 63 -23.50 4.46 6.74
N VAL A 64 -22.43 4.95 7.36
CA VAL A 64 -21.28 4.16 7.79
C VAL A 64 -20.91 4.51 9.22
N THR A 65 -20.21 3.60 9.88
CA THR A 65 -19.75 3.80 11.26
C THR A 65 -18.49 4.67 11.29
N GLN A 66 -18.21 5.28 12.45
CA GLN A 66 -16.97 6.04 12.66
C GLN A 66 -15.71 5.17 12.49
N ALA A 67 -15.79 3.89 12.86
CA ALA A 67 -14.70 2.93 12.67
C ALA A 67 -14.43 2.69 11.18
N TYR A 68 -15.50 2.49 10.39
CA TYR A 68 -15.41 2.37 8.93
C TYR A 68 -14.78 3.62 8.32
N TYR A 69 -15.26 4.80 8.70
CA TYR A 69 -14.73 6.08 8.23
C TYR A 69 -13.22 6.18 8.46
N ARG A 70 -12.79 6.01 9.71
CA ARG A 70 -11.37 6.11 10.10
C ARG A 70 -10.49 5.14 9.32
N ARG A 71 -10.90 3.86 9.23
CA ARG A 71 -10.16 2.84 8.51
C ARG A 71 -10.00 3.19 7.03
N ASN A 72 -11.10 3.55 6.36
CA ASN A 72 -11.07 3.86 4.92
C ASN A 72 -10.29 5.15 4.63
N SER A 73 -10.45 6.20 5.43
CA SER A 73 -9.63 7.42 5.27
C SER A 73 -8.14 7.15 5.50
N ASN A 74 -7.79 6.30 6.47
CA ASN A 74 -6.39 5.90 6.70
C ASN A 74 -5.84 5.03 5.55
N ARG A 75 -6.66 4.13 4.98
CA ARG A 75 -6.32 3.35 3.79
C ARG A 75 -6.01 4.26 2.60
N ILE A 76 -6.87 5.23 2.33
CA ILE A 76 -6.68 6.21 1.23
C ILE A 76 -5.39 7.00 1.43
N ARG A 77 -5.07 7.41 2.66
CA ARG A 77 -3.79 8.06 2.99
C ARG A 77 -2.59 7.14 2.75
N ALA A 78 -2.69 5.87 3.11
CA ALA A 78 -1.64 4.88 2.87
C ALA A 78 -1.38 4.70 1.37
N LEU A 79 -2.42 4.54 0.56
CA LEU A 79 -2.33 4.46 -0.90
C LEU A 79 -1.70 5.71 -1.51
N ARG A 80 -2.16 6.90 -1.11
CA ARG A 80 -1.61 8.19 -1.56
C ARG A 80 -0.11 8.27 -1.27
N GLN A 81 0.30 7.92 -0.05
CA GLN A 81 1.72 7.93 0.32
C GLN A 81 2.55 6.96 -0.51
N MET A 82 2.06 5.73 -0.76
CA MET A 82 2.78 4.77 -1.59
C MET A 82 2.88 5.24 -3.04
N ALA A 83 1.80 5.77 -3.61
CA ALA A 83 1.81 6.28 -4.99
C ALA A 83 2.82 7.42 -5.19
N ILE A 84 2.84 8.37 -4.24
CA ILE A 84 3.83 9.46 -4.25
C ILE A 84 5.26 8.91 -4.11
N ARG A 85 5.47 7.90 -3.26
CA ARG A 85 6.77 7.26 -3.09
C ARG A 85 7.25 6.65 -4.42
N ILE A 86 6.42 5.81 -5.04
CA ILE A 86 6.73 5.16 -6.32
C ILE A 86 7.10 6.20 -7.37
N ALA A 87 6.25 7.22 -7.57
CA ALA A 87 6.47 8.24 -8.59
C ALA A 87 7.77 9.03 -8.38
N ARG A 88 8.14 9.29 -7.11
CA ARG A 88 9.39 10.00 -6.78
C ARG A 88 10.62 9.11 -6.97
N GLU A 89 10.54 7.84 -6.60
CA GLU A 89 11.65 6.90 -6.68
C GLU A 89 11.93 6.46 -8.13
N SER A 90 10.87 6.16 -8.90
CA SER A 90 10.98 5.70 -10.27
C SER A 90 11.33 6.82 -11.26
N ARG A 91 10.98 8.07 -10.92
CA ARG A 91 11.02 9.23 -11.83
C ARG A 91 10.29 8.99 -13.14
N ASN A 92 9.31 8.10 -13.14
CA ASN A 92 8.46 7.79 -14.28
C ASN A 92 6.99 7.99 -13.89
N ASP A 93 6.14 8.19 -14.89
CA ASP A 93 4.69 8.32 -14.69
C ASP A 93 4.00 6.94 -14.69
N TYR A 94 4.73 5.88 -14.35
CA TYR A 94 4.14 4.55 -14.21
C TYR A 94 3.74 4.33 -12.75
N LEU A 95 2.51 3.88 -12.55
CA LEU A 95 1.98 3.51 -11.25
C LEU A 95 1.21 2.19 -11.38
N PRO A 96 1.62 1.13 -10.68
CA PRO A 96 0.89 -0.13 -10.72
C PRO A 96 -0.46 0.02 -10.01
N GLU A 97 -1.40 -0.90 -10.28
CA GLU A 97 -2.64 -0.97 -9.50
C GLU A 97 -2.31 -1.30 -8.03
N LEU A 98 -2.58 -0.37 -7.12
CA LEU A 98 -2.27 -0.49 -5.71
C LEU A 98 -3.46 -0.96 -4.89
N GLU A 99 -3.21 -1.94 -4.02
CA GLU A 99 -4.15 -2.45 -3.03
C GLU A 99 -3.60 -2.24 -1.62
N ALA A 100 -4.45 -1.79 -0.70
CA ALA A 100 -4.08 -1.56 0.69
C ALA A 100 -5.07 -2.25 1.62
N VAL A 101 -4.56 -3.22 2.39
CA VAL A 101 -5.38 -4.00 3.31
C VAL A 101 -4.84 -3.94 4.74
N SER A 102 -5.73 -3.90 5.71
CA SER A 102 -5.38 -4.13 7.11
C SER A 102 -5.06 -5.62 7.34
N ARG A 103 -4.54 -5.95 8.52
CA ARG A 103 -4.12 -7.34 8.85
C ARG A 103 -5.28 -8.33 8.72
N ASP A 104 -6.47 -7.94 9.18
CA ASP A 104 -7.71 -8.74 9.12
C ASP A 104 -8.27 -8.86 7.69
N GLU A 105 -7.85 -7.99 6.77
CA GLU A 105 -8.35 -7.93 5.39
C GLU A 105 -7.43 -8.63 4.37
N ILE A 106 -6.26 -9.15 4.79
CA ILE A 106 -5.35 -9.87 3.88
C ILE A 106 -6.05 -11.07 3.20
N GLY A 107 -6.98 -11.71 3.90
CA GLY A 107 -7.79 -12.80 3.35
C GLY A 107 -8.69 -12.39 2.17
N LEU A 108 -8.95 -11.09 1.98
CA LEU A 108 -9.73 -10.59 0.84
C LEU A 108 -8.94 -10.66 -0.47
N LEU A 109 -7.61 -10.52 -0.42
CA LEU A 109 -6.75 -10.58 -1.59
C LEU A 109 -6.26 -12.00 -1.90
N PHE A 110 -6.24 -12.87 -0.89
CA PHE A 110 -5.62 -14.19 -0.98
C PHE A 110 -6.51 -15.26 -0.33
N GLU A 111 -6.93 -16.26 -1.11
CA GLU A 111 -7.71 -17.40 -0.61
C GLU A 111 -7.04 -18.13 0.57
N ARG A 112 -5.70 -18.18 0.56
CA ARG A 112 -4.87 -18.63 1.69
C ARG A 112 -3.92 -17.48 1.99
N PRO A 113 -4.22 -16.67 3.02
CA PRO A 113 -3.47 -15.45 3.28
C PRO A 113 -2.05 -15.76 3.78
N PRO A 114 -1.02 -15.05 3.28
CA PRO A 114 0.31 -15.14 3.83
C PRO A 114 0.34 -14.59 5.27
N ARG A 115 1.31 -15.03 6.06
CA ARG A 115 1.57 -14.41 7.37
C ARG A 115 2.24 -13.05 7.15
N PRO A 116 1.61 -11.93 7.57
CA PRO A 116 2.15 -10.60 7.28
C PRO A 116 3.57 -10.39 7.83
N GLU A 117 3.95 -11.06 8.91
CA GLU A 117 5.26 -10.97 9.54
C GLU A 117 6.38 -11.59 8.68
N THR A 118 6.02 -12.40 7.67
CA THR A 118 6.96 -13.06 6.76
C THR A 118 7.16 -12.33 5.44
N LEU A 119 6.35 -11.29 5.19
CA LEU A 119 6.36 -10.55 3.93
C LEU A 119 7.62 -9.69 3.80
N ARG A 120 8.23 -9.71 2.61
CA ARG A 120 9.40 -8.87 2.27
C ARG A 120 9.08 -7.96 1.10
N GLU A 121 9.50 -6.71 1.15
CA GLU A 121 9.30 -5.76 0.05
C GLU A 121 9.87 -6.33 -1.27
N GLY A 122 9.13 -6.18 -2.36
CA GLY A 122 9.43 -6.77 -3.66
C GLY A 122 9.04 -8.25 -3.81
N GLN A 123 8.65 -8.94 -2.74
CA GLN A 123 8.20 -10.33 -2.81
C GLN A 123 6.91 -10.42 -3.64
N VAL A 124 6.92 -11.37 -4.59
CA VAL A 124 5.72 -11.69 -5.37
C VAL A 124 4.98 -12.88 -4.76
N LEU A 125 3.68 -12.69 -4.59
CA LEU A 125 2.74 -13.61 -3.99
C LEU A 125 1.81 -14.15 -5.08
N ARG A 126 1.81 -15.47 -5.23
CA ARG A 126 0.95 -16.20 -6.18
C ARG A 126 1.00 -15.70 -7.64
N ARG A 127 2.10 -15.07 -8.04
CA ARG A 127 2.27 -14.45 -9.38
C ARG A 127 1.29 -13.33 -9.71
N THR A 128 0.51 -12.83 -8.73
CA THR A 128 -0.51 -11.79 -8.97
C THR A 128 -0.19 -10.50 -8.26
N PHE A 129 0.37 -10.57 -7.05
CA PHE A 129 0.62 -9.39 -6.22
C PHE A 129 2.09 -9.29 -5.84
N LYS A 130 2.66 -8.09 -5.92
CA LYS A 130 3.98 -7.74 -5.38
C LYS A 130 3.79 -6.96 -4.09
N PHE A 131 4.36 -7.41 -2.99
CA PHE A 131 4.30 -6.68 -1.72
C PHE A 131 5.23 -5.47 -1.76
N LEU A 132 4.70 -4.29 -1.45
CA LEU A 132 5.43 -3.02 -1.52
C LEU A 132 5.82 -2.45 -0.16
N GLY A 133 5.33 -3.03 0.94
CA GLY A 133 5.68 -2.63 2.29
C GLY A 133 4.48 -2.30 3.17
N VAL A 134 4.77 -1.73 4.33
CA VAL A 134 3.78 -1.39 5.36
C VAL A 134 3.74 0.12 5.58
N ILE A 135 2.55 0.71 5.59
CA ILE A 135 2.34 2.11 5.95
C ILE A 135 1.42 2.18 7.17
N ARG A 136 1.76 3.04 8.13
CA ARG A 136 1.02 3.21 9.38
C ARG A 136 0.24 4.53 9.40
N PHE A 137 -1.08 4.42 9.50
CA PHE A 137 -1.99 5.54 9.74
C PHE A 137 -3.07 5.06 10.71
N GLY A 138 -2.84 5.23 12.02
CA GLY A 138 -3.72 4.69 13.07
C GLY A 138 -3.65 3.16 13.22
N GLU A 139 -3.71 2.42 12.11
CA GLU A 139 -3.43 0.98 11.98
C GLU A 139 -2.39 0.72 10.87
N SER A 140 -1.92 -0.52 10.76
CA SER A 140 -0.95 -0.93 9.73
C SER A 140 -1.67 -1.39 8.47
N PHE A 141 -1.33 -0.79 7.34
CA PHE A 141 -1.78 -1.19 6.00
C PHE A 141 -0.65 -1.87 5.24
N TYR A 142 -0.91 -3.08 4.75
CA TYR A 142 -0.04 -3.85 3.88
C TYR A 142 -0.37 -3.46 2.45
N ILE A 143 0.62 -2.93 1.74
CA ILE A 143 0.43 -2.40 0.39
C ILE A 143 0.94 -3.39 -0.63
N PHE A 144 0.14 -3.66 -1.64
CA PHE A 144 0.44 -4.56 -2.73
C PHE A 144 0.28 -3.84 -4.07
N ALA A 145 1.10 -4.20 -5.04
CA ALA A 145 0.89 -3.88 -6.45
C ALA A 145 0.35 -5.13 -7.16
N ARG A 146 -0.68 -5.00 -7.99
CA ARG A 146 -1.04 -6.05 -8.94
C ARG A 146 0.00 -6.06 -10.07
N LEU A 147 0.40 -7.27 -10.46
CA LEU A 147 1.33 -7.50 -11.55
C LEU A 147 0.56 -7.44 -12.88
N ASP A 148 0.99 -6.56 -13.78
CA ASP A 148 0.42 -6.47 -15.13
C ASP A 148 0.72 -7.75 -15.94
N PRO A 149 -0.11 -8.11 -16.95
CA PRO A 149 0.11 -9.31 -17.77
C PRO A 149 1.52 -9.40 -18.39
N TYR A 150 2.11 -8.26 -18.75
CA TYR A 150 3.48 -8.19 -19.27
C TYR A 150 4.55 -8.47 -18.20
N GLU A 151 4.38 -7.95 -16.98
CA GLU A 151 5.27 -8.27 -15.86
C GLU A 151 5.17 -9.76 -15.47
N GLN A 152 4.00 -10.37 -15.69
CA GLN A 152 3.80 -11.81 -15.50
C GLN A 152 4.54 -12.61 -16.59
N SER A 153 4.41 -12.25 -17.87
CA SER A 153 5.06 -12.97 -18.99
C SER A 153 6.59 -12.91 -18.92
N GLU A 154 7.18 -11.76 -18.59
CA GLU A 154 8.64 -11.67 -18.39
C GLU A 154 9.13 -12.60 -17.27
N ARG A 155 8.32 -12.82 -16.24
CA ARG A 155 8.64 -13.77 -15.17
C ARG A 155 8.47 -15.20 -15.61
N PHE A 156 7.45 -15.54 -16.41
CA PHE A 156 7.31 -16.88 -16.98
C PHE A 156 8.52 -17.26 -17.85
N GLU A 157 9.06 -16.30 -18.60
CA GLU A 157 10.26 -16.51 -19.41
C GLU A 157 11.54 -16.68 -18.55
N ARG A 158 11.66 -15.92 -17.45
CA ARG A 158 12.82 -16.00 -16.54
C ARG A 158 12.78 -17.18 -15.56
N GLU A 159 11.61 -17.57 -15.09
CA GLU A 159 11.42 -18.70 -14.17
C GLU A 159 11.40 -20.05 -14.92
N GLY A 160 11.17 -20.04 -16.23
CA GLY A 160 11.08 -21.24 -17.07
C GLY A 160 9.91 -22.15 -16.65
N PRO A 161 9.43 -23.05 -17.53
CA PRO A 161 8.60 -24.14 -17.07
C PRO A 161 9.45 -24.98 -16.12
N GLU A 162 9.01 -25.13 -14.86
CA GLU A 162 9.53 -26.17 -13.96
C GLU A 162 9.61 -27.47 -14.76
N SER A 163 10.84 -27.90 -15.06
CA SER A 163 11.07 -29.10 -15.83
C SER A 163 10.47 -30.28 -15.04
N PRO A 164 9.56 -31.09 -15.61
CA PRO A 164 9.02 -32.29 -14.96
C PRO A 164 10.07 -33.38 -14.67
N ARG A 165 11.36 -33.09 -14.83
CA ARG A 165 12.46 -34.05 -14.75
C ARG A 165 12.89 -34.45 -13.33
N GLN A 166 12.29 -33.90 -12.28
CA GLN A 166 12.60 -34.27 -10.89
C GLN A 166 11.56 -35.17 -10.20
N LYS A 167 10.79 -35.97 -10.97
CA LYS A 167 10.01 -37.09 -10.41
C LYS A 167 10.40 -38.49 -10.91
N VAL A 168 11.49 -38.65 -11.68
CA VAL A 168 11.89 -39.98 -12.24
C VAL A 168 13.27 -40.47 -11.76
N GLN A 169 13.96 -39.78 -10.86
CA GLN A 169 15.25 -40.26 -10.33
C GLN A 169 15.21 -40.53 -8.82
N LYS A 170 14.33 -41.45 -8.43
CA LYS A 170 14.54 -42.32 -7.25
C LYS A 170 13.82 -43.65 -7.44
N ALA A 171 14.18 -44.34 -8.52
CA ALA A 171 13.96 -45.77 -8.67
C ALA A 171 15.30 -46.35 -9.14
N GLU A 172 16.22 -46.51 -8.20
CA GLU A 172 17.48 -47.21 -8.43
C GLU A 172 17.20 -48.72 -8.42
N PRO A 173 17.74 -49.51 -9.36
CA PRO A 173 17.45 -50.93 -9.50
C PRO A 173 18.48 -51.77 -8.71
N PRO A 174 18.09 -52.86 -8.02
CA PRO A 174 19.05 -53.86 -7.58
C PRO A 174 19.16 -55.01 -8.59
N GLY A 175 20.30 -55.04 -9.28
CA GLY A 175 21.22 -56.19 -9.41
C GLY A 175 20.68 -57.58 -9.74
N LEU A 176 20.97 -58.01 -10.98
CA LEU A 176 21.56 -59.31 -11.37
C LEU A 176 21.70 -60.42 -10.29
N ILE A 177 20.99 -61.55 -10.46
CA ILE A 177 21.51 -62.90 -10.12
C ILE A 177 21.11 -63.92 -11.21
N ARG A 178 22.11 -64.24 -12.05
CA ARG A 178 22.63 -65.56 -12.46
C ARG A 178 21.67 -66.73 -12.79
N ALA A 179 21.88 -67.24 -14.01
CA ALA A 179 21.32 -68.44 -14.64
C ALA A 179 21.31 -69.74 -13.80
N ARG A 180 20.30 -70.58 -14.03
CA ARG A 180 20.43 -72.05 -13.97
C ARG A 180 19.51 -72.73 -14.99
N ARG A 181 20.12 -73.32 -16.01
CA ARG A 181 19.54 -74.28 -16.96
C ARG A 181 19.47 -75.63 -16.24
N VAL A 182 18.31 -76.29 -16.22
CA VAL A 182 18.19 -77.70 -15.82
C VAL A 182 17.43 -78.43 -16.91
N THR A 183 18.11 -79.41 -17.49
CA THR A 183 17.63 -80.41 -18.44
C THR A 183 16.79 -81.50 -17.75
N SER A 184 16.02 -82.19 -18.59
CA SER A 184 15.03 -83.26 -18.40
C SER A 184 15.33 -84.37 -17.36
N PRO A 185 14.33 -85.24 -17.12
CA PRO A 185 14.27 -86.51 -17.85
C PRO A 185 13.07 -86.64 -18.79
#